data_AF-A0A0J8QI00-F1
#
_entry.id   AF-A0A0J8QI00-F1
#
_cell.length_a   1.000
_cell.length_b   1.000
_cell.length_c   1.000
_cell.angle_alpha   90.00
_cell.angle_beta   90.00
_cell.angle_gamma   90.00
#
_symmetry.space_group_name_H-M   'P 1'
#
loop_
_entity.id
_entity.type
_entity.pdbx_description
1 polymer ?
#
loop_
_entity_poly.entity_id
_entity_poly.type
_entity_poly.pdbx_seq_one_letter_code
_entity_poly.pdbx_strand_id
1 'polypeptide(L)'
;MAQTGMETVSARLASFKTAHRPISKGRTSGAKTKPITWPHVKPSPEELADAGFYYQPTEISPDNTACFLCRYALDGWEEDDDPITEHLRHSRECGWAIIMDITRRSSNPAEIVDPTSPEIAEARRATFGTWWPHDGKKGWKCKTEKMVEAGWYLCATEESDDFVSCAYLTSTIVGLLSVPSSILRLYREERKTGRGRTLVIAASRSSTHRL
;
A
#
# COMPACT_ATOMS: atom_id res chain seq x y z
N MET A 1 -4.87 11.80 -16.84
CA MET A 1 -4.21 12.49 -15.70
C MET A 1 -4.31 11.56 -14.52
N ALA A 2 -3.20 11.14 -13.92
CA ALA A 2 -3.23 10.31 -12.71
C ALA A 2 -3.85 11.15 -11.57
N GLN A 3 -4.83 10.63 -10.85
CA GLN A 3 -5.23 11.23 -9.59
C GLN A 3 -4.07 11.04 -8.61
N THR A 4 -3.39 12.13 -8.31
CA THR A 4 -2.37 12.30 -7.28
C THR A 4 -3.05 12.41 -5.91
N GLY A 5 -2.48 11.80 -4.86
CA GLY A 5 -2.92 12.00 -3.47
C GLY A 5 -3.67 10.84 -2.83
N MET A 6 -3.55 9.62 -3.37
CA MET A 6 -4.11 8.38 -2.78
C MET A 6 -3.02 7.33 -2.48
N GLU A 7 -1.76 7.74 -2.52
CA GLU A 7 -0.59 6.89 -2.31
C GLU A 7 -0.52 6.38 -0.86
N THR A 8 -0.97 7.20 0.11
CA THR A 8 -1.01 6.82 1.53
C THR A 8 -2.31 6.11 1.90
N VAL A 9 -2.23 5.15 2.84
CA VAL A 9 -3.41 4.48 3.41
C VAL A 9 -4.36 5.49 4.04
N SER A 10 -3.81 6.49 4.74
CA SER A 10 -4.61 7.50 5.43
C SER A 10 -5.42 8.38 4.47
N ALA A 11 -4.86 8.76 3.32
CA ALA A 11 -5.57 9.53 2.29
C ALA A 11 -6.72 8.71 1.70
N ARG A 12 -6.48 7.42 1.44
CA ARG A 12 -7.53 6.48 1.02
C ARG A 12 -8.62 6.35 2.07
N LEU A 13 -8.27 6.17 3.35
CA LEU A 13 -9.24 6.09 4.44
C LEU A 13 -10.05 7.39 4.61
N ALA A 14 -9.41 8.55 4.42
CA ALA A 14 -10.08 9.84 4.48
C ALA A 14 -11.18 10.00 3.41
N SER A 15 -11.05 9.34 2.26
CA SER A 15 -12.08 9.36 1.22
C SER A 15 -13.41 8.77 1.68
N PHE A 16 -13.41 7.79 2.59
CA PHE A 16 -14.62 7.18 3.17
C PHE A 16 -15.31 8.09 4.20
N LYS A 17 -14.57 9.03 4.80
CA LYS A 17 -15.08 9.97 5.81
C LYS A 17 -15.65 11.26 5.20
N THR A 18 -15.40 11.50 3.92
CA THR A 18 -15.83 12.72 3.23
C THR A 18 -17.25 12.55 2.71
N ALA A 19 -18.10 13.56 2.92
CA ALA A 19 -19.46 13.55 2.37
C ALA A 19 -19.43 13.77 0.85
N HIS A 20 -19.71 12.71 0.08
CA HIS A 20 -19.72 12.77 -1.38
C HIS A 20 -21.03 13.35 -1.88
N ARG A 21 -20.96 14.41 -2.70
CA ARG A 21 -22.13 15.02 -3.32
C ARG A 21 -22.18 14.65 -4.78
N PRO A 22 -23.28 14.04 -5.26
CA PRO A 22 -23.37 13.70 -6.66
C PRO A 22 -23.43 14.97 -7.53
N ILE A 23 -22.77 14.91 -8.69
CA ILE A 23 -22.74 16.01 -9.65
C ILE A 23 -24.09 16.02 -10.39
N SER A 24 -24.99 16.93 -10.01
CA SER A 24 -26.27 17.10 -10.71
C SER A 24 -26.03 17.63 -12.12
N LYS A 25 -26.19 16.79 -13.15
CA LYS A 25 -26.27 17.27 -14.54
C LYS A 25 -27.65 17.89 -14.80
N GLY A 26 -27.74 19.20 -14.54
CA GLY A 26 -28.83 20.06 -14.98
C GLY A 26 -30.19 19.79 -14.34
N ARG A 27 -30.60 20.65 -13.39
CA ARG A 27 -31.96 21.23 -13.28
C ARG A 27 -32.03 22.25 -12.15
N THR A 28 -33.04 23.10 -12.31
CA THR A 28 -33.52 24.24 -11.52
C THR A 28 -33.24 24.19 -10.01
N SER A 29 -32.82 25.35 -9.49
CA SER A 29 -32.55 25.67 -8.09
C SER A 29 -33.55 25.05 -7.11
N GLY A 30 -33.07 24.19 -6.20
CA GLY A 30 -33.80 23.88 -4.95
C GLY A 30 -33.62 22.48 -4.34
N ALA A 31 -33.21 21.46 -5.09
CA ALA A 31 -33.12 20.10 -4.54
C ALA A 31 -31.78 19.87 -3.80
N LYS A 32 -31.81 19.78 -2.47
CA LYS A 32 -30.67 19.33 -1.66
C LYS A 32 -30.46 17.83 -1.88
N THR A 33 -29.47 17.44 -2.69
CA THR A 33 -29.08 16.03 -2.82
C THR A 33 -28.48 15.53 -1.51
N LYS A 34 -28.89 14.33 -1.08
CA LYS A 34 -28.35 13.71 0.14
C LYS A 34 -26.89 13.32 -0.11
N PRO A 35 -25.98 13.56 0.85
CA PRO A 35 -24.61 13.09 0.74
C PRO A 35 -24.59 11.55 0.74
N ILE A 36 -23.73 10.98 -0.10
CA ILE A 36 -23.49 9.53 -0.16
C ILE A 36 -22.34 9.20 0.79
N THR A 37 -22.57 8.24 1.67
CA THR A 37 -21.61 7.72 2.65
C THR A 37 -21.43 6.23 2.45
N TRP A 38 -20.31 5.67 2.89
CA TRP A 38 -20.08 4.23 2.84
C TRP A 38 -21.24 3.47 3.50
N PRO A 39 -21.93 2.55 2.80
CA PRO A 39 -23.14 1.94 3.31
C PRO A 39 -22.89 0.67 4.15
N HIS A 40 -21.66 0.14 4.15
CA HIS A 40 -21.38 -1.18 4.69
C HIS A 40 -20.60 -1.14 6.01
N VAL A 41 -20.84 -2.14 6.86
CA VAL A 41 -19.97 -2.41 8.02
C VAL A 41 -18.75 -3.21 7.58
N LYS A 42 -18.96 -4.15 6.64
CA LYS A 42 -17.93 -4.98 6.02
C LYS A 42 -18.08 -5.03 4.49
N PRO A 43 -16.98 -5.04 3.74
CA PRO A 43 -15.63 -4.75 4.21
C PRO A 43 -15.53 -3.33 4.79
N SER A 44 -14.73 -3.17 5.83
CA SER A 44 -14.58 -1.89 6.51
C SER A 44 -13.78 -0.91 5.63
N PRO A 45 -13.98 0.41 5.79
CA PRO A 45 -13.14 1.42 5.14
C PRO A 45 -11.63 1.20 5.35
N GLU A 46 -11.23 0.71 6.52
CA GLU A 46 -9.84 0.36 6.83
C GLU A 46 -9.34 -0.83 6.00
N GLU A 47 -10.12 -1.91 5.92
CA GLU A 47 -9.77 -3.10 5.11
C GLU A 47 -9.63 -2.75 3.62
N LEU A 48 -10.53 -1.91 3.11
CA LEU A 48 -10.49 -1.39 1.74
C LEU A 48 -9.27 -0.49 1.52
N ALA A 49 -9.01 0.45 2.43
CA ALA A 49 -7.87 1.36 2.33
C ALA A 49 -6.53 0.58 2.34
N ASP A 50 -6.39 -0.43 3.19
CA ASP A 50 -5.20 -1.28 3.24
C ASP A 50 -5.03 -2.08 1.94
N ALA A 51 -6.12 -2.61 1.37
CA ALA A 51 -6.12 -3.29 0.07
C ALA A 51 -5.89 -2.37 -1.14
N GLY A 52 -5.73 -1.06 -0.91
CA GLY A 52 -5.39 -0.07 -1.93
C GLY A 52 -6.58 0.68 -2.50
N PHE A 53 -7.79 0.51 -1.96
CA PHE A 53 -9.00 1.15 -2.44
C PHE A 53 -9.28 2.47 -1.74
N TYR A 54 -9.73 3.46 -2.50
CA TYR A 54 -10.36 4.67 -1.99
C TYR A 54 -11.82 4.73 -2.46
N TYR A 55 -12.65 5.41 -1.69
CA TYR A 55 -14.08 5.56 -1.94
C TYR A 55 -14.33 6.59 -3.05
N GLN A 56 -15.05 6.17 -4.08
CA GLN A 56 -15.38 7.00 -5.24
C GLN A 56 -16.83 6.74 -5.66
N PRO A 57 -17.82 7.04 -4.82
CA PRO A 57 -19.21 6.72 -5.09
C PRO A 57 -19.75 7.50 -6.29
N THR A 58 -20.75 6.92 -6.94
CA THR A 58 -21.58 7.59 -7.95
C THR A 58 -23.05 7.46 -7.59
N GLU A 59 -23.94 8.19 -8.27
CA GLU A 59 -25.39 8.07 -8.02
C GLU A 59 -25.92 6.65 -8.27
N ILE A 60 -25.35 5.94 -9.24
CA ILE A 60 -25.78 4.59 -9.65
C ILE A 60 -25.01 3.48 -8.92
N SER A 61 -23.88 3.82 -8.32
CA SER A 61 -22.99 2.87 -7.63
C SER A 61 -22.49 3.53 -6.34
N PRO A 62 -23.31 3.47 -5.28
CA PRO A 62 -23.08 4.21 -4.04
C PRO A 62 -21.97 3.59 -3.18
N ASP A 63 -21.53 2.37 -3.45
CA ASP A 63 -20.42 1.70 -2.76
C ASP A 63 -19.20 1.51 -3.66
N ASN A 64 -19.10 2.27 -4.76
CA ASN A 64 -17.95 2.19 -5.65
C ASN A 64 -16.66 2.61 -4.95
N THR A 65 -15.63 1.79 -5.15
CA THR A 65 -14.25 2.03 -4.72
C THR A 65 -13.31 1.90 -5.92
N ALA A 66 -12.12 2.48 -5.85
CA ALA A 66 -11.12 2.36 -6.89
C ALA A 66 -9.71 2.18 -6.32
N CYS A 67 -8.89 1.35 -6.95
CA CYS A 67 -7.51 1.18 -6.52
C CYS A 67 -6.67 2.40 -6.89
N PHE A 68 -5.83 2.89 -5.96
CA PHE A 68 -4.91 4.01 -6.25
C PHE A 68 -3.82 3.66 -7.28
N LEU A 69 -3.46 2.38 -7.40
CA LEU A 69 -2.38 1.91 -8.27
C LEU A 69 -2.91 1.49 -9.65
N CYS A 70 -3.69 0.41 -9.72
CA CYS A 70 -4.17 -0.13 -11.00
C CYS A 70 -5.41 0.57 -11.56
N ARG A 71 -6.06 1.42 -10.76
CA ARG A 71 -7.28 2.19 -11.13
C ARG A 71 -8.51 1.34 -11.44
N TYR A 72 -8.45 0.02 -11.22
CA TYR A 72 -9.64 -0.82 -11.32
C TYR A 72 -10.63 -0.41 -10.24
N ALA A 73 -11.91 -0.31 -10.63
CA ALA A 73 -13.00 0.07 -9.75
C ALA A 73 -13.88 -1.14 -9.44
N LEU A 74 -14.33 -1.24 -8.21
CA LEU A 74 -15.19 -2.31 -7.70
C LEU A 74 -16.36 -1.72 -6.91
N ASP A 75 -17.54 -2.24 -7.16
CA ASP A 75 -18.80 -1.93 -6.49
C ASP A 75 -19.60 -3.21 -6.23
N GLY A 76 -20.71 -3.09 -5.51
CA GLY A 76 -21.53 -4.24 -5.11
C GLY A 76 -20.85 -5.12 -4.07
N TRP A 77 -20.20 -4.49 -3.08
CA TRP A 77 -19.49 -5.20 -2.01
C TRP A 77 -20.47 -5.95 -1.10
N GLU A 78 -20.12 -7.19 -0.77
CA GLU A 78 -20.86 -8.07 0.13
C GLU A 78 -20.12 -8.25 1.47
N GLU A 79 -20.83 -8.70 2.51
CA GLU A 79 -20.29 -8.81 3.87
C GLU A 79 -19.10 -9.79 3.98
N ASP A 80 -19.08 -10.82 3.12
CA ASP A 80 -18.06 -11.87 3.11
C ASP A 80 -16.90 -11.59 2.14
N ASP A 81 -16.93 -10.45 1.43
CA ASP A 81 -15.86 -10.10 0.50
C ASP A 81 -14.57 -9.75 1.23
N ASP A 82 -13.48 -10.39 0.79
CA ASP A 82 -12.12 -10.00 1.18
C ASP A 82 -11.54 -9.04 0.13
N PRO A 83 -11.26 -7.76 0.49
CA PRO A 83 -10.81 -6.76 -0.47
C PRO A 83 -9.57 -7.14 -1.27
N ILE A 84 -8.59 -7.82 -0.66
CA ILE A 84 -7.36 -8.24 -1.35
C ILE A 84 -7.66 -9.34 -2.37
N THR A 85 -8.51 -10.30 -2.01
CA THR A 85 -8.92 -11.41 -2.87
C THR A 85 -9.74 -10.91 -4.05
N GLU A 86 -10.71 -10.02 -3.82
CA GLU A 86 -11.50 -9.40 -4.89
C GLU A 86 -10.63 -8.53 -5.81
N HIS A 87 -9.66 -7.81 -5.24
CA HIS A 87 -8.69 -7.05 -6.01
C HIS A 87 -7.88 -7.96 -6.94
N LEU A 88 -7.36 -9.08 -6.45
CA LEU A 88 -6.63 -10.05 -7.27
C LEU A 88 -7.54 -10.78 -8.27
N ARG A 89 -8.80 -11.04 -7.92
CA ARG A 89 -9.78 -11.67 -8.82
C ARG A 89 -10.00 -10.83 -10.07
N HIS A 90 -10.11 -9.52 -9.91
CA HIS A 90 -10.40 -8.56 -10.98
C HIS A 90 -9.17 -7.92 -11.63
N SER A 91 -8.06 -7.78 -10.90
CA SER A 91 -6.82 -7.15 -11.36
C SER A 91 -5.60 -7.93 -10.87
N ARG A 92 -5.40 -9.12 -11.44
CA ARG A 92 -4.34 -10.08 -11.06
C ARG A 92 -2.92 -9.51 -11.10
N GLU A 93 -2.67 -8.54 -11.96
CA GLU A 93 -1.36 -7.92 -12.17
C GLU A 93 -1.16 -6.65 -11.32
N CYS A 94 -2.11 -6.28 -10.47
CA CYS A 94 -1.94 -5.11 -9.61
C CYS A 94 -0.83 -5.35 -8.59
N GLY A 95 0.28 -4.62 -8.70
CA GLY A 95 1.43 -4.76 -7.81
C GLY A 95 1.08 -4.55 -6.33
N TRP A 96 0.15 -3.64 -6.01
CA TRP A 96 -0.29 -3.43 -4.62
C TRP A 96 -1.06 -4.65 -4.09
N ALA A 97 -2.00 -5.18 -4.87
CA ALA A 97 -2.77 -6.36 -4.50
C ALA A 97 -1.86 -7.58 -4.24
N ILE A 98 -0.90 -7.81 -5.14
CA ILE A 98 0.11 -8.87 -5.00
C ILE A 98 0.92 -8.69 -3.71
N ILE A 99 1.41 -7.48 -3.43
CA ILE A 99 2.24 -7.21 -2.25
C ILE A 99 1.44 -7.36 -0.94
N MET A 100 0.19 -6.89 -0.91
CA MET A 100 -0.69 -7.05 0.27
C MET A 100 -1.01 -8.52 0.54
N ASP A 101 -1.28 -9.29 -0.52
CA ASP A 101 -1.55 -10.71 -0.39
C ASP A 101 -0.33 -11.50 0.11
N ILE A 102 0.89 -11.19 -0.39
CA ILE A 102 2.13 -11.76 0.16
C ILE A 102 2.28 -11.37 1.63
N THR A 103 2.06 -10.11 1.98
CA THR A 103 2.23 -9.62 3.36
C THR A 103 1.30 -10.36 4.32
N ARG A 104 0.08 -10.67 3.89
CA ARG A 104 -0.89 -11.48 4.64
C ARG A 104 -0.42 -12.93 4.83
N ARG A 105 0.13 -13.53 3.78
CA ARG A 105 0.53 -14.96 3.75
C ARG A 105 1.95 -15.23 4.26
N SER A 106 2.79 -14.20 4.44
CA SER A 106 4.21 -14.34 4.79
C SER A 106 4.49 -14.91 6.18
N SER A 107 3.47 -15.08 7.02
CA SER A 107 3.56 -15.77 8.31
C SER A 107 3.55 -17.30 8.18
N ASN A 108 3.05 -17.85 7.08
CA ASN A 108 3.02 -19.29 6.81
C ASN A 108 4.21 -19.69 5.89
N PRO A 109 5.23 -20.42 6.40
CA PRO A 109 6.38 -20.83 5.60
C PRO A 109 6.04 -21.65 4.36
N ALA A 110 4.92 -22.38 4.36
CA ALA A 110 4.49 -23.20 3.22
C ALA A 110 3.92 -22.38 2.06
N GLU A 111 3.55 -21.11 2.30
CA GLU A 111 2.93 -20.22 1.31
C GLU A 111 3.88 -19.11 0.85
N ILE A 112 5.13 -19.11 1.32
CA ILE A 112 6.14 -18.13 0.92
C ILE A 112 6.42 -18.28 -0.57
N VAL A 113 6.03 -17.25 -1.32
CA VAL A 113 6.42 -17.08 -2.73
C VAL A 113 7.88 -16.65 -2.80
N ASP A 114 8.60 -17.09 -3.83
CA ASP A 114 10.00 -16.69 -4.04
C ASP A 114 10.12 -15.16 -4.13
N PRO A 115 10.76 -14.50 -3.14
CA PRO A 115 10.89 -13.05 -3.10
C PRO A 115 11.81 -12.49 -4.20
N THR A 116 12.55 -13.35 -4.91
CA THR A 116 13.45 -12.99 -6.01
C THR A 116 12.85 -13.19 -7.39
N SER A 117 11.63 -13.73 -7.47
CA SER A 117 10.97 -13.96 -8.75
C SER A 117 10.70 -12.65 -9.51
N PRO A 118 10.72 -12.68 -10.86
CA PRO A 118 10.47 -11.48 -11.68
C PRO A 118 9.09 -10.87 -11.43
N GLU A 119 8.08 -11.70 -11.19
CA GLU A 119 6.70 -11.27 -10.88
C GLU A 119 6.67 -10.40 -9.62
N ILE A 120 7.31 -10.84 -8.54
CA ILE A 120 7.33 -10.08 -7.29
C ILE A 120 8.22 -8.84 -7.41
N ALA A 121 9.31 -8.90 -8.18
CA ALA A 121 10.10 -7.72 -8.47
C ALA A 121 9.29 -6.65 -9.23
N GLU A 122 8.45 -7.07 -10.19
CA GLU A 122 7.59 -6.14 -10.94
C GLU A 122 6.46 -5.58 -10.07
N ALA A 123 5.85 -6.42 -9.21
CA ALA A 123 4.85 -5.96 -8.25
C ALA A 123 5.43 -4.89 -7.30
N ARG A 124 6.66 -5.07 -6.80
CA ARG A 124 7.38 -4.05 -6.03
C ARG A 124 7.60 -2.78 -6.84
N ARG A 125 8.14 -2.91 -8.07
CA ARG A 125 8.42 -1.77 -8.95
C ARG A 125 7.18 -0.92 -9.17
N ALA A 126 6.03 -1.54 -9.41
CA ALA A 126 4.77 -0.85 -9.60
C ALA A 126 4.42 0.09 -8.42
N THR A 127 4.75 -0.30 -7.17
CA THR A 127 4.46 0.54 -5.99
C THR A 127 5.24 1.85 -5.95
N PHE A 128 6.44 1.91 -6.54
CA PHE A 128 7.25 3.14 -6.60
C PHE A 128 6.67 4.16 -7.59
N GLY A 129 6.00 3.67 -8.64
CA GLY A 129 5.28 4.49 -9.62
C GLY A 129 6.11 5.67 -10.15
N THR A 130 5.45 6.80 -10.37
CA THR A 130 6.12 8.07 -10.73
C THR A 130 6.38 8.97 -9.52
N TRP A 131 6.01 8.52 -8.32
CA TRP A 131 5.99 9.33 -7.09
C TRP A 131 7.16 9.04 -6.15
N TRP A 132 8.02 8.06 -6.44
CA TRP A 132 9.28 7.90 -5.72
C TRP A 132 10.15 9.16 -5.87
N PRO A 133 10.47 9.89 -4.78
CA PRO A 133 11.03 11.23 -4.88
C PRO A 133 12.51 11.25 -5.29
N HIS A 134 13.14 10.08 -5.50
CA HIS A 134 14.60 9.99 -5.60
C HIS A 134 15.16 9.56 -6.96
N ASP A 135 14.35 9.10 -7.91
CA ASP A 135 14.87 8.58 -9.20
C ASP A 135 15.59 9.64 -10.06
N GLY A 136 15.20 10.91 -9.93
CA GLY A 136 15.84 12.04 -10.62
C GLY A 136 17.04 12.67 -9.89
N LYS A 137 17.34 12.26 -8.65
CA LYS A 137 18.34 12.94 -7.82
C LYS A 137 19.76 12.43 -8.10
N LYS A 138 20.64 13.31 -8.58
CA LYS A 138 22.05 12.98 -8.84
C LYS A 138 22.77 12.59 -7.55
N GLY A 139 23.51 11.49 -7.58
CA GLY A 139 24.27 10.99 -6.43
C GLY A 139 23.43 10.19 -5.42
N TRP A 140 22.11 10.13 -5.58
CA TRP A 140 21.27 9.27 -4.76
C TRP A 140 21.40 7.81 -5.19
N LYS A 141 21.61 6.93 -4.21
CA LYS A 141 21.81 5.49 -4.46
C LYS A 141 20.51 4.70 -4.39
N CYS A 142 19.56 5.15 -3.58
CA CYS A 142 18.30 4.46 -3.33
C CYS A 142 17.28 4.81 -4.41
N LYS A 143 17.61 4.48 -5.67
CA LYS A 143 16.71 4.56 -6.82
C LYS A 143 15.75 3.36 -6.81
N THR A 144 14.63 3.46 -7.52
CA THR A 144 13.59 2.42 -7.60
C THR A 144 14.18 1.04 -7.85
N GLU A 145 15.02 0.89 -8.88
CA GLU A 145 15.67 -0.40 -9.19
C GLU A 145 16.45 -0.98 -8.01
N LYS A 146 17.18 -0.14 -7.28
CA LYS A 146 17.96 -0.59 -6.11
C LYS A 146 17.09 -0.94 -4.92
N MET A 147 15.93 -0.29 -4.77
CA MET A 147 14.96 -0.66 -3.75
C MET A 147 14.28 -1.99 -4.10
N VAL A 148 13.87 -2.17 -5.36
CA VAL A 148 13.23 -3.40 -5.86
C VAL A 148 14.17 -4.61 -5.76
N GLU A 149 15.42 -4.48 -6.23
CA GLU A 149 16.47 -5.50 -6.11
C GLU A 149 16.72 -5.88 -4.64
N ALA A 150 16.52 -4.94 -3.72
CA ALA A 150 16.69 -5.12 -2.29
C ALA A 150 15.39 -5.51 -1.57
N GLY A 151 14.36 -5.94 -2.29
CA GLY A 151 13.17 -6.54 -1.69
C GLY A 151 12.14 -5.55 -1.15
N TRP A 152 12.31 -4.25 -1.39
CA TRP A 152 11.45 -3.20 -0.86
C TRP A 152 10.30 -2.88 -1.80
N TYR A 153 9.14 -2.57 -1.24
CA TYR A 153 8.04 -1.88 -1.92
C TYR A 153 7.80 -0.53 -1.22
N LEU A 154 7.27 0.44 -1.97
CA LEU A 154 6.94 1.75 -1.44
C LEU A 154 5.61 1.69 -0.68
N CYS A 155 5.59 2.24 0.53
CA CYS A 155 4.42 2.31 1.40
C CYS A 155 4.36 3.73 1.99
N ALA A 156 4.08 4.72 1.15
CA ALA A 156 4.07 6.12 1.55
C ALA A 156 3.14 6.35 2.76
N THR A 157 3.62 7.16 3.72
CA THR A 157 2.86 7.56 4.90
C THR A 157 2.64 9.07 4.91
N GLU A 158 1.86 9.59 5.85
CA GLU A 158 1.70 11.05 5.97
C GLU A 158 3.01 11.73 6.39
N GLU A 159 3.84 11.03 7.14
CA GLU A 159 5.11 11.53 7.66
C GLU A 159 6.26 11.43 6.65
N SER A 160 6.17 10.53 5.67
CA SER A 160 7.26 10.23 4.74
C SER A 160 6.75 9.72 3.39
N ASP A 161 7.11 10.45 2.32
CA ASP A 161 6.84 10.11 0.92
C ASP A 161 7.84 9.09 0.34
N ASP A 162 8.85 8.72 1.14
CA ASP A 162 9.89 7.76 0.80
C ASP A 162 9.93 6.53 1.72
N PHE A 163 8.86 6.29 2.49
CA PHE A 163 8.77 5.15 3.38
C PHE A 163 8.64 3.83 2.60
N VAL A 164 9.58 2.90 2.81
CA VAL A 164 9.56 1.58 2.18
C VAL A 164 9.40 0.45 3.21
N SER A 165 8.80 -0.65 2.79
CA SER A 165 8.60 -1.85 3.61
C SER A 165 8.94 -3.11 2.82
N CYS A 166 9.07 -4.24 3.51
CA CYS A 166 9.28 -5.55 2.91
C CYS A 166 8.13 -6.48 3.32
N ALA A 167 7.46 -7.06 2.33
CA ALA A 167 6.29 -7.93 2.52
C ALA A 167 6.59 -9.20 3.37
N TYR A 168 7.87 -9.51 3.58
CA TYR A 168 8.35 -10.72 4.26
C TYR A 168 8.96 -10.43 5.65
N LEU A 169 9.06 -9.16 6.09
CA LEU A 169 9.69 -8.79 7.37
C LEU A 169 8.70 -8.55 8.52
N THR A 170 7.40 -8.61 8.27
CA THR A 170 6.35 -8.58 9.30
C THR A 170 6.25 -9.91 10.06
N SER A 171 6.80 -10.98 9.50
CA SER A 171 7.00 -12.25 10.19
C SER A 171 8.03 -12.03 11.32
N THR A 172 7.76 -12.55 12.52
CA THR A 172 8.74 -12.61 13.60
C THR A 172 9.90 -13.52 13.18
N ILE A 173 10.82 -13.03 12.35
CA ILE A 173 12.05 -13.74 12.00
C ILE A 173 13.04 -13.46 13.12
N VAL A 174 12.99 -14.30 14.15
CA VAL A 174 14.09 -14.48 15.09
C VAL A 174 15.22 -15.17 14.32
N GLY A 175 15.99 -14.42 13.54
CA GLY A 175 17.16 -14.96 12.85
C GLY A 175 17.48 -14.29 11.52
N LEU A 176 18.58 -13.53 11.49
CA LEU A 176 19.17 -12.87 10.32
C LEU A 176 19.54 -13.79 9.13
N LEU A 177 19.09 -15.05 9.09
CA LEU A 177 19.53 -16.06 8.14
C LEU A 177 18.69 -16.15 6.86
N SER A 178 17.53 -15.50 6.80
CA SER A 178 16.62 -15.58 5.63
C SER A 178 16.50 -14.26 4.85
N VAL A 179 17.17 -13.20 5.28
CA VAL A 179 17.16 -11.91 4.58
C VAL A 179 18.29 -11.92 3.54
N PRO A 180 18.01 -11.78 2.23
CA PRO A 180 19.04 -11.75 1.21
C PRO A 180 20.16 -10.76 1.56
N SER A 181 21.41 -11.17 1.36
CA SER A 181 22.59 -10.41 1.80
C SER A 181 22.67 -9.00 1.19
N SER A 182 22.02 -8.76 0.05
CA SER A 182 21.85 -7.45 -0.59
C SER A 182 21.05 -6.47 0.29
N ILE A 183 19.97 -6.95 0.93
CA ILE A 183 19.11 -6.17 1.82
C ILE A 183 19.85 -5.81 3.11
N LEU A 184 20.54 -6.79 3.71
CA LEU A 184 21.36 -6.58 4.92
C LEU A 184 22.54 -5.64 4.68
N ARG A 185 23.09 -5.63 3.45
CA ARG A 185 24.20 -4.75 3.08
C ARG A 185 23.77 -3.30 2.95
N LEU A 186 22.64 -3.02 2.29
CA LEU A 186 22.10 -1.66 2.21
C LEU A 186 21.72 -1.12 3.60
N TYR A 187 21.11 -1.96 4.44
CA TYR A 187 20.86 -1.65 5.86
C TYR A 187 22.14 -1.26 6.64
N ARG A 188 23.24 -2.02 6.45
CA ARG A 188 24.53 -1.76 7.12
C ARG A 188 25.27 -0.54 6.58
N GLU A 189 25.11 -0.22 5.29
CA GLU A 189 25.76 0.94 4.66
C GLU A 189 25.07 2.27 5.06
N GLU A 190 23.74 2.30 5.22
CA GLU A 190 23.03 3.50 5.67
C GLU A 190 23.25 3.84 7.16
N ARG A 191 23.37 2.82 8.02
CA ARG A 191 23.77 3.02 9.43
C ARG A 191 25.14 3.70 9.58
N LYS A 192 26.04 3.52 8.62
CA LYS A 192 27.38 4.12 8.64
C LYS A 192 27.40 5.58 8.15
N THR A 193 26.47 5.97 7.28
CA THR A 193 26.48 7.31 6.66
C THR A 193 25.67 8.34 7.44
N GLY A 194 24.84 7.93 8.41
CA GLY A 194 24.17 8.83 9.37
C GLY A 194 23.24 9.88 8.74
N ARG A 195 22.87 9.75 7.46
CA ARG A 195 22.15 10.76 6.67
C ARG A 195 20.75 10.37 6.20
N GLY A 196 20.24 9.20 6.60
CA GLY A 196 18.87 8.77 6.31
C GLY A 196 18.12 8.52 7.62
N ARG A 197 17.45 9.53 8.16
CA ARG A 197 16.37 9.32 9.13
C ARG A 197 15.15 8.93 8.31
N THR A 198 14.99 7.62 8.09
CA THR A 198 13.77 6.83 7.83
C THR A 198 14.14 5.62 6.96
N LEU A 199 14.54 4.53 7.61
CA LEU A 199 14.47 3.17 7.06
C LEU A 199 14.15 2.23 8.24
N VAL A 200 12.85 2.16 8.57
CA VAL A 200 12.15 1.37 9.62
C VAL A 200 12.70 1.44 11.07
N ILE A 201 11.90 2.03 11.97
CA ILE A 201 11.83 1.68 13.42
C ILE A 201 10.64 0.71 13.52
N ALA A 202 10.62 -0.45 14.20
CA ALA A 202 11.24 -0.80 15.48
C ALA A 202 11.58 -2.31 15.57
N ALA A 203 12.82 -2.63 15.93
CA ALA A 203 13.15 -3.81 16.74
C ALA A 203 13.97 -3.35 17.96
N SER A 204 13.35 -2.51 18.79
CA SER A 204 13.74 -2.27 20.18
C SER A 204 12.46 -1.90 20.90
N ARG A 205 11.98 -2.62 21.91
CA ARG A 205 12.65 -2.88 23.19
C ARG A 205 12.26 -4.25 23.74
N SER A 206 13.23 -5.16 23.90
CA SER A 206 13.21 -6.08 25.04
C SER A 206 14.01 -5.39 26.14
N SER A 207 13.33 -4.75 27.09
CA SER A 207 13.94 -4.44 28.38
C SER A 207 14.20 -5.77 29.08
N THR A 208 15.41 -6.32 28.90
CA THR A 208 15.93 -7.27 29.87
C THR A 208 16.24 -6.49 31.14
N HIS A 209 15.47 -6.75 32.19
CA HIS A 209 15.89 -6.51 33.55
C HIS A 209 17.26 -7.18 33.75
N ARG A 210 18.28 -6.38 34.03
CA ARG A 210 19.46 -6.77 34.81
C ARG A 210 19.83 -5.61 35.72
N LEU A 211 19.36 -5.72 36.96
CA LEU A 211 20.22 -5.73 38.14
C LEU A 211 19.79 -6.95 38.96
#